data_AF-A0A370X798-F1
#
_entry.id   AF-A0A370X798-F1
#
_cell.length_a   1.000
_cell.length_b   1.000
_cell.length_c   1.000
_cell.angle_alpha   90.00
_cell.angle_beta   90.00
_cell.angle_gamma   90.00
#
_symmetry.space_group_name_H-M   'P 1'
#
loop_
_entity.id
_entity.type
_entity.pdbx_description
1 polymer ?
#
loop_
_entity_poly.entity_id
_entity_poly.type
_entity_poly.pdbx_seq_one_letter_code
_entity_poly.pdbx_strand_id
1 'polypeptide(L)'
;MSLIAAIRSKLTVARCATHALCLIAVLGMAGCSQVGALKSKVSNAFSPKPAGADVQASPAPDSDQPLSLSAITNTYLLQGRYVEGEQHLRTYLAKYPNDRAAQNMLRQLTADPKAMLGSASRSYVVQPGDSYSTLAARYLGDSNQFLALARYNGSTNPSTLRVGEVVRLPRMASRGAASNSTSTHGNAKETPTIVVTPATSQDASPSDESPAMKAQRLQAESTALLQQGKKDQALTRLDEALTVDPHVKPAGDPALRAQLLSSYHERAVVLYRDQKLDQAIALWDRILAVDPSYEPAVIYRARAIELQRRLNQI
;
A
#
# COMPACT_ATOMS: atom_id res chain seq x y z
N MET A 1 17.73 -29.71 -46.10
CA MET A 1 18.33 -29.17 -47.33
C MET A 1 17.23 -28.45 -48.11
N SER A 2 17.46 -27.17 -48.42
CA SER A 2 16.76 -26.25 -49.36
C SER A 2 15.23 -26.07 -49.18
N LEU A 3 14.65 -24.95 -48.70
CA LEU A 3 14.84 -23.51 -48.95
C LEU A 3 14.42 -23.07 -50.38
N ILE A 4 13.41 -22.17 -50.42
CA ILE A 4 13.04 -21.18 -51.44
C ILE A 4 12.06 -21.59 -52.57
N ALA A 5 10.80 -21.15 -52.44
CA ALA A 5 10.12 -20.36 -53.47
C ALA A 5 9.00 -19.53 -52.82
N ALA A 6 9.09 -18.22 -52.98
CA ALA A 6 8.32 -17.21 -52.29
C ALA A 6 7.48 -16.37 -53.29
N ILE A 7 6.30 -15.94 -52.86
CA ILE A 7 5.72 -14.60 -53.02
C ILE A 7 5.50 -14.03 -54.44
N ARG A 8 4.21 -13.83 -54.81
CA ARG A 8 3.56 -12.76 -55.62
C ARG A 8 2.30 -13.39 -56.28
N SER A 9 1.12 -12.79 -56.39
CA SER A 9 0.74 -11.39 -56.53
C SER A 9 -0.75 -11.19 -56.17
N LYS A 10 -1.10 -9.93 -55.93
CA LYS A 10 -2.42 -9.43 -55.51
C LYS A 10 -3.39 -9.22 -56.70
N LEU A 11 -4.67 -9.09 -56.33
CA LEU A 11 -5.74 -8.25 -56.95
C LEU A 11 -6.49 -8.74 -58.20
N THR A 12 -7.79 -9.00 -58.03
CA THR A 12 -8.91 -8.75 -58.98
C THR A 12 -10.21 -8.92 -58.18
N VAL A 13 -10.89 -7.88 -57.67
CA VAL A 13 -11.84 -6.94 -58.33
C VAL A 13 -13.09 -7.64 -58.89
N ALA A 14 -14.24 -7.45 -58.21
CA ALA A 14 -15.62 -7.28 -58.74
C ALA A 14 -16.62 -7.47 -57.56
N ARG A 15 -17.04 -6.45 -56.81
CA ARG A 15 -18.17 -5.54 -57.10
C ARG A 15 -19.34 -6.22 -57.84
N CYS A 16 -20.37 -6.61 -57.09
CA CYS A 16 -21.73 -6.72 -57.59
C CYS A 16 -22.57 -5.66 -56.86
N ALA A 17 -22.97 -4.64 -57.61
CA ALA A 17 -23.86 -3.56 -57.22
C ALA A 17 -25.08 -3.65 -58.12
N THR A 18 -26.28 -3.51 -57.54
CA THR A 18 -27.53 -3.00 -58.15
C THR A 18 -28.66 -3.27 -57.16
N HIS A 19 -29.69 -2.46 -56.94
CA HIS A 19 -30.01 -1.03 -57.11
C HIS A 19 -31.54 -0.96 -56.83
N ALA A 20 -32.01 0.16 -56.26
CA ALA A 20 -33.36 0.77 -56.37
C ALA A 20 -33.74 1.38 -55.00
N LEU A 21 -33.52 2.66 -54.69
CA LEU A 21 -33.94 3.95 -55.29
C LEU A 21 -35.36 4.39 -54.85
N CYS A 22 -35.44 5.70 -54.54
CA CYS A 22 -36.59 6.62 -54.47
C CYS A 22 -37.14 6.91 -53.06
N LEU A 23 -37.44 8.15 -52.62
CA LEU A 23 -37.18 9.55 -53.01
C LEU A 23 -37.99 10.36 -51.95
N ILE A 24 -37.36 11.14 -51.07
CA ILE A 24 -37.43 12.62 -50.93
C ILE A 24 -38.79 13.28 -50.62
N ALA A 25 -38.71 14.27 -49.70
CA ALA A 25 -39.56 15.46 -49.43
C ALA A 25 -40.59 15.35 -48.30
N VAL A 26 -40.90 16.36 -47.46
CA VAL A 26 -40.46 17.75 -47.20
C VAL A 26 -41.11 18.20 -45.85
N LEU A 27 -40.47 19.15 -45.17
CA LEU A 27 -40.86 20.07 -44.07
C LEU A 27 -42.23 19.99 -43.35
N GLY A 28 -42.21 20.27 -42.04
CA GLY A 28 -43.36 20.88 -41.33
C GLY A 28 -43.08 21.28 -39.87
N MET A 29 -42.59 22.51 -39.70
CA MET A 29 -42.93 23.55 -38.69
C MET A 29 -43.32 23.22 -37.21
N ALA A 30 -42.67 23.96 -36.31
CA ALA A 30 -43.21 24.76 -35.19
C ALA A 30 -44.20 24.14 -34.18
N GLY A 31 -43.82 24.17 -32.90
CA GLY A 31 -44.73 24.02 -31.76
C GLY A 31 -44.08 24.50 -30.45
N CYS A 32 -44.44 25.71 -30.03
CA CYS A 32 -43.97 26.42 -28.84
C CYS A 32 -44.51 25.83 -27.51
N SER A 33 -43.71 26.03 -26.45
CA SER A 33 -44.05 26.36 -25.05
C SER A 33 -45.45 26.04 -24.50
N GLN A 34 -45.50 25.43 -23.31
CA GLN A 34 -46.23 26.03 -22.18
C GLN A 34 -45.87 25.39 -20.84
N VAL A 35 -45.22 26.21 -20.00
CA VAL A 35 -45.12 26.03 -18.56
C VAL A 35 -46.38 26.66 -17.96
N GLY A 36 -47.26 25.82 -17.40
CA GLY A 36 -48.47 26.25 -16.71
C GLY A 36 -48.31 26.11 -15.20
N ALA A 37 -47.99 27.21 -14.54
CA ALA A 37 -48.13 27.35 -13.10
C ALA A 37 -49.62 27.47 -12.73
N LEU A 38 -50.10 26.66 -11.80
CA LEU A 38 -51.29 26.97 -11.01
C LEU A 38 -51.07 26.58 -9.55
N LYS A 39 -50.62 27.58 -8.79
CA LYS A 39 -50.84 27.72 -7.34
C LYS A 39 -52.26 28.22 -7.12
N SER A 40 -53.04 27.53 -6.30
CA SER A 40 -54.02 28.04 -5.31
C SER A 40 -54.78 26.80 -4.80
N LYS A 41 -54.92 26.55 -3.50
CA LYS A 41 -55.62 27.41 -2.55
C LYS A 41 -55.11 27.13 -1.13
N VAL A 42 -54.81 28.23 -0.45
CA VAL A 42 -54.58 28.37 0.99
C VAL A 42 -55.93 28.46 1.70
N SER A 43 -56.06 27.78 2.84
CA SER A 43 -56.50 28.33 4.15
C SER A 43 -56.73 27.15 5.11
N ASN A 44 -55.78 26.78 5.96
CA ASN A 44 -55.36 27.46 7.20
C ASN A 44 -56.48 27.50 8.26
N ALA A 45 -56.46 26.53 9.18
CA ALA A 45 -57.01 26.67 10.53
C ALA A 45 -56.56 25.46 11.38
N PHE A 46 -55.43 25.58 12.09
CA PHE A 46 -55.39 25.50 13.56
C PHE A 46 -53.93 25.53 14.05
N SER A 47 -53.63 26.46 14.94
CA SER A 47 -52.43 26.57 15.78
C SER A 47 -52.83 27.48 16.95
N PRO A 48 -52.11 27.53 18.09
CA PRO A 48 -51.09 26.62 18.63
C PRO A 48 -51.29 26.32 20.15
N LYS A 49 -50.49 25.44 20.78
CA LYS A 49 -49.80 25.74 22.06
C LYS A 49 -48.71 24.68 22.38
N PRO A 50 -47.54 25.05 22.95
CA PRO A 50 -46.35 24.20 23.01
C PRO A 50 -46.16 23.52 24.38
N ALA A 51 -45.43 22.42 24.39
CA ALA A 51 -44.72 21.91 25.56
C ALA A 51 -43.35 21.43 25.09
N GLY A 52 -42.31 22.05 25.63
CA GLY A 52 -40.92 21.80 25.27
C GLY A 52 -40.48 20.40 25.64
N ALA A 53 -39.76 19.79 24.72
CA ALA A 53 -38.57 19.04 25.07
C ALA A 53 -37.48 19.64 24.19
N ASP A 54 -36.49 20.25 24.82
CA ASP A 54 -35.27 20.71 24.18
C ASP A 54 -34.64 19.54 23.43
N VAL A 55 -34.92 19.44 22.13
CA VAL A 55 -33.99 18.79 21.21
C VAL A 55 -32.89 19.81 21.02
N GLN A 56 -31.98 19.81 21.98
CA GLN A 56 -30.67 20.37 21.80
C GLN A 56 -30.07 19.61 20.63
N ALA A 57 -30.21 20.20 19.43
CA ALA A 57 -29.46 19.82 18.26
C ALA A 57 -28.00 19.79 18.72
N SER A 58 -27.43 18.58 18.83
CA SER A 58 -25.99 18.47 18.93
C SER A 58 -25.42 19.31 17.79
N PRO A 59 -24.43 20.18 18.06
CA PRO A 59 -23.73 20.82 16.96
C PRO A 59 -23.20 19.69 16.08
N ALA A 60 -23.57 19.70 14.80
CA ALA A 60 -22.89 18.87 13.81
C ALA A 60 -21.39 19.10 14.02
N PRO A 61 -20.56 18.06 14.21
CA PRO A 61 -19.13 18.28 14.28
C PRO A 61 -18.74 18.90 12.93
N ASP A 62 -18.05 20.04 12.97
CA ASP A 62 -17.53 20.74 11.78
C ASP A 62 -16.96 19.73 10.79
N SER A 63 -17.74 19.42 9.75
CA SER A 63 -17.39 18.44 8.71
C SER A 63 -16.44 19.01 7.66
N ASP A 64 -15.66 20.04 8.03
CA ASP A 64 -14.73 20.76 7.16
C ASP A 64 -13.30 20.19 7.19
N GLN A 65 -13.11 19.04 7.84
CA GLN A 65 -11.81 18.36 7.81
C GLN A 65 -11.68 17.54 6.50
N PRO A 66 -10.64 17.77 5.68
CA PRO A 66 -10.41 16.95 4.50
C PRO A 66 -10.16 15.50 4.92
N LEU A 67 -10.53 14.55 4.06
CA LEU A 67 -10.24 13.13 4.27
C LEU A 67 -8.75 12.94 4.57
N SER A 68 -8.41 12.05 5.50
CA SER A 68 -7.02 11.72 5.80
C SER A 68 -6.32 11.12 4.57
N LEU A 69 -5.00 11.28 4.48
CA LEU A 69 -4.21 10.68 3.39
C LEU A 69 -4.43 9.17 3.26
N SER A 70 -4.54 8.44 4.39
CA SER A 70 -4.83 7.01 4.39
C SER A 70 -6.23 6.68 3.88
N ALA A 71 -7.25 7.48 4.21
CA ALA A 71 -8.60 7.32 3.69
C ALA A 71 -8.63 7.55 2.18
N ILE A 72 -7.91 8.56 1.68
CA ILE A 72 -7.79 8.86 0.25
C ILE A 72 -7.14 7.68 -0.48
N THR A 73 -6.01 7.20 0.02
CA THR A 73 -5.28 6.06 -0.58
C THR A 73 -6.11 4.79 -0.62
N ASN A 74 -6.73 4.41 0.50
CA ASN A 74 -7.45 3.13 0.62
C ASN A 74 -8.80 3.11 -0.11
N THR A 75 -9.51 4.24 -0.11
CA THR A 75 -10.88 4.32 -0.67
C THR A 75 -10.86 4.61 -2.16
N TYR A 76 -9.84 5.32 -2.64
CA TYR A 76 -9.79 5.78 -4.02
C TYR A 76 -8.62 5.18 -4.79
N LEU A 77 -7.39 5.40 -4.34
CA LEU A 77 -6.20 5.09 -5.15
C LEU A 77 -5.97 3.58 -5.33
N LEU A 78 -6.05 2.81 -4.24
CA LEU A 78 -5.96 1.35 -4.33
C LEU A 78 -7.11 0.73 -5.11
N GLN A 79 -8.26 1.41 -5.20
CA GLN A 79 -9.44 0.96 -5.94
C GLN A 79 -9.45 1.41 -7.41
N GLY A 80 -8.43 2.16 -7.86
CA GLY A 80 -8.35 2.68 -9.23
C GLY A 80 -9.20 3.93 -9.50
N ARG A 81 -9.79 4.54 -8.47
CA ARG A 81 -10.61 5.76 -8.56
C ARG A 81 -9.74 7.00 -8.55
N TYR A 82 -8.90 7.13 -9.58
CA TYR A 82 -7.82 8.11 -9.61
C TYR A 82 -8.30 9.56 -9.71
N VAL A 83 -9.40 9.82 -10.42
CA VAL A 83 -9.93 11.18 -10.61
C VAL A 83 -10.43 11.74 -9.27
N GLU A 84 -11.27 10.99 -8.56
CA GLU A 84 -11.75 11.42 -7.24
C GLU A 84 -10.61 11.44 -6.21
N GLY A 85 -9.70 10.47 -6.27
CA GLY A 85 -8.52 10.43 -5.40
C GLY A 85 -7.60 11.63 -5.58
N GLU A 86 -7.37 12.07 -6.83
CA GLU A 86 -6.61 13.28 -7.13
C GLU A 86 -7.29 14.53 -6.56
N GLN A 87 -8.61 14.66 -6.74
CA GLN A 87 -9.37 15.79 -6.19
C GLN A 87 -9.21 15.86 -4.67
N HIS A 88 -9.38 14.73 -3.97
CA HIS A 88 -9.20 14.68 -2.52
C HIS A 88 -7.76 14.97 -2.08
N LEU A 89 -6.74 14.49 -2.82
CA LEU A 89 -5.34 14.83 -2.55
C LEU A 89 -5.07 16.32 -2.70
N ARG A 90 -5.63 16.97 -3.72
CA ARG A 90 -5.49 18.42 -3.92
C ARG A 90 -6.17 19.21 -2.79
N THR A 91 -7.38 18.80 -2.38
CA THR A 91 -8.06 19.41 -1.22
C THR A 91 -7.27 19.21 0.06
N TYR A 92 -6.71 18.01 0.29
CA TYR A 92 -5.85 17.73 1.43
C TYR A 92 -4.58 18.60 1.42
N LEU A 93 -3.90 18.69 0.28
CA LEU A 93 -2.67 19.49 0.12
C LEU A 93 -2.90 21.00 0.21
N ALA A 94 -4.10 21.49 -0.10
CA ALA A 94 -4.45 22.89 0.14
C ALA A 94 -4.38 23.25 1.63
N LYS A 95 -4.70 22.28 2.51
CA LYS A 95 -4.62 22.44 3.97
C LYS A 95 -3.24 22.07 4.53
N TYR A 96 -2.61 21.04 3.97
CA TYR A 96 -1.32 20.52 4.40
C TYR A 96 -0.28 20.62 3.28
N PRO A 97 0.13 21.83 2.87
CA PRO A 97 0.96 22.03 1.68
C PRO A 97 2.35 21.41 1.79
N ASN A 98 2.84 21.17 3.01
CA ASN A 98 4.17 20.60 3.28
C ASN A 98 4.16 19.08 3.53
N ASP A 99 3.01 18.41 3.42
CA ASP A 99 2.93 16.96 3.55
C ASP A 99 3.59 16.28 2.35
N ARG A 100 4.85 15.85 2.54
CA ARG A 100 5.68 15.22 1.50
C ARG A 100 5.07 13.92 0.97
N ALA A 101 4.35 13.16 1.80
CA ALA A 101 3.75 11.90 1.40
C ALA A 101 2.57 12.15 0.45
N ALA A 102 1.70 13.10 0.80
CA ALA A 102 0.60 13.52 -0.06
C ALA A 102 1.08 14.14 -1.37
N GLN A 103 2.13 14.97 -1.33
CA GLN A 103 2.78 15.52 -2.54
C GLN A 103 3.33 14.41 -3.44
N ASN A 104 3.99 13.40 -2.84
CA ASN A 104 4.51 12.26 -3.58
C ASN A 104 3.38 11.48 -4.25
N MET A 105 2.30 11.20 -3.52
CA MET A 105 1.13 10.49 -4.06
C MET A 105 0.51 11.23 -5.24
N LEU A 106 0.32 12.56 -5.12
CA LEU A 106 -0.19 13.38 -6.22
C LEU A 106 0.74 13.36 -7.44
N ARG A 107 2.05 13.41 -7.23
CA ARG A 107 3.03 13.28 -8.31
C ARG A 107 2.94 11.92 -9.01
N GLN A 108 2.77 10.83 -8.26
CA GLN A 108 2.61 9.49 -8.83
C GLN A 108 1.33 9.33 -9.67
N LEU A 109 0.29 10.13 -9.42
CA LEU A 109 -0.92 10.18 -10.25
C LEU A 109 -0.74 11.01 -11.52
N THR A 110 -0.06 12.15 -11.40
CA THR A 110 -0.09 13.21 -12.43
C THR A 110 1.11 13.15 -13.39
N ALA A 111 2.28 12.70 -12.93
CA ALA A 111 3.45 12.60 -13.78
C ALA A 111 3.45 11.32 -14.64
N ASP A 112 4.23 11.30 -15.71
CA ASP A 112 4.45 10.10 -16.51
C ASP A 112 5.29 9.07 -15.71
N PRO A 113 4.79 7.83 -15.49
CA PRO A 113 5.54 6.79 -14.79
C PRO A 113 6.91 6.49 -15.38
N LYS A 114 7.08 6.59 -16.71
CA LYS A 114 8.39 6.33 -17.35
C LYS A 114 9.38 7.48 -17.11
N ALA A 115 8.90 8.72 -17.07
CA ALA A 115 9.71 9.85 -16.66
C ALA A 115 10.14 9.75 -15.18
N MET A 116 9.27 9.22 -14.31
CA MET A 116 9.57 9.04 -12.88
C MET A 116 10.52 7.88 -12.59
N LEU A 117 10.27 6.71 -13.19
CA LEU A 117 10.94 5.45 -12.83
C LEU A 117 12.01 5.01 -13.85
N GLY A 118 12.07 5.67 -15.01
CA GLY A 118 12.97 5.32 -16.11
C GLY A 118 12.36 4.35 -17.13
N SER A 119 12.84 4.41 -18.37
CA SER A 119 12.35 3.57 -19.47
C SER A 119 12.90 2.14 -19.45
N ALA A 120 14.09 1.93 -18.87
CA ALA A 120 14.69 0.61 -18.75
C ALA A 120 13.95 -0.23 -17.71
N SER A 121 13.55 -1.44 -18.07
CA SER A 121 12.87 -2.38 -17.16
C SER A 121 13.29 -3.83 -17.40
N ARG A 122 12.96 -4.70 -16.45
CA ARG A 122 13.05 -6.15 -16.57
C ARG A 122 11.67 -6.78 -16.35
N SER A 123 11.42 -7.91 -16.99
CA SER A 123 10.22 -8.70 -16.74
C SER A 123 10.32 -9.45 -15.41
N TYR A 124 9.20 -9.59 -14.73
CA TYR A 124 9.07 -10.32 -13.48
C TYR A 124 7.72 -11.03 -13.43
N VAL A 125 7.73 -12.30 -13.04
CA VAL A 125 6.51 -13.08 -12.83
C VAL A 125 6.09 -12.91 -11.38
N VAL A 126 4.91 -12.33 -11.17
CA VAL A 126 4.33 -12.07 -9.85
C VAL A 126 4.22 -13.39 -9.07
N GLN A 127 4.75 -13.39 -7.85
CA GLN A 127 4.74 -14.53 -6.94
C GLN A 127 3.61 -14.40 -5.90
N PRO A 128 3.23 -15.50 -5.22
CA PRO A 128 2.33 -15.42 -4.08
C PRO A 128 2.82 -14.41 -3.03
N GLY A 129 1.93 -13.50 -2.63
CA GLY A 129 2.23 -12.43 -1.65
C GLY A 129 2.80 -11.14 -2.24
N ASP A 130 3.04 -11.08 -3.56
CA ASP A 130 3.43 -9.84 -4.20
C ASP A 130 2.23 -8.88 -4.37
N SER A 131 2.53 -7.59 -4.23
CA SER A 131 1.67 -6.46 -4.52
C SER A 131 2.52 -5.38 -5.19
N TYR A 132 1.92 -4.36 -5.80
CA TYR A 132 2.72 -3.25 -6.31
C TYR A 132 3.51 -2.53 -5.20
N SER A 133 3.02 -2.51 -3.95
CA SER A 133 3.75 -1.92 -2.83
C SER A 133 4.94 -2.77 -2.39
N THR A 134 4.79 -4.10 -2.31
CA THR A 134 5.92 -4.98 -1.95
C THR A 134 6.96 -5.06 -3.06
N LEU A 135 6.54 -5.03 -4.33
CA LEU A 135 7.44 -4.95 -5.48
C LEU A 135 8.15 -3.60 -5.54
N ALA A 136 7.47 -2.49 -5.28
CA ALA A 136 8.08 -1.17 -5.21
C ALA A 136 9.11 -1.09 -4.07
N ALA A 137 8.79 -1.62 -2.89
CA ALA A 137 9.74 -1.69 -1.78
C ALA A 137 10.99 -2.48 -2.15
N ARG A 138 10.81 -3.68 -2.71
CA ARG A 138 11.91 -4.60 -3.04
C ARG A 138 12.80 -4.09 -4.17
N TYR A 139 12.22 -3.45 -5.19
CA TYR A 139 12.93 -3.15 -6.44
C TYR A 139 13.18 -1.65 -6.69
N LEU A 140 12.41 -0.77 -6.03
CA LEU A 140 12.57 0.68 -6.11
C LEU A 140 13.06 1.28 -4.77
N GLY A 141 13.07 0.49 -3.69
CA GLY A 141 13.51 0.93 -2.37
C GLY A 141 12.47 1.75 -1.59
N ASP A 142 11.25 1.89 -2.12
CA ASP A 142 10.17 2.68 -1.50
C ASP A 142 8.81 2.05 -1.80
N SER A 143 8.14 1.52 -0.77
CA SER A 143 6.81 0.92 -0.88
C SER A 143 5.75 1.92 -1.34
N ASN A 144 5.95 3.21 -1.07
CA ASN A 144 5.01 4.26 -1.45
C ASN A 144 4.95 4.44 -2.97
N GLN A 145 5.92 3.92 -3.75
CA GLN A 145 5.91 4.00 -5.21
C GLN A 145 4.97 2.97 -5.90
N PHE A 146 4.11 2.31 -5.13
CA PHE A 146 3.19 1.31 -5.67
C PHE A 146 2.33 1.84 -6.82
N LEU A 147 1.87 3.10 -6.74
CA LEU A 147 0.96 3.68 -7.72
C LEU A 147 1.69 4.01 -9.02
N ALA A 148 2.90 4.57 -8.92
CA ALA A 148 3.76 4.77 -10.07
C ALA A 148 4.11 3.43 -10.74
N LEU A 149 4.42 2.38 -9.97
CA LEU A 149 4.73 1.07 -10.51
C LEU A 149 3.50 0.38 -11.15
N ALA A 150 2.31 0.53 -10.56
CA ALA A 150 1.07 0.04 -11.14
C ALA A 150 0.80 0.71 -12.50
N ARG A 151 0.89 2.04 -12.55
CA ARG A 151 0.72 2.81 -13.79
C ARG A 151 1.82 2.52 -14.82
N TYR A 152 3.05 2.27 -14.40
CA TYR A 152 4.15 1.85 -15.26
C TYR A 152 3.81 0.56 -16.02
N ASN A 153 3.02 -0.31 -15.39
CA ASN A 153 2.54 -1.58 -15.93
C ASN A 153 1.19 -1.49 -16.62
N GLY A 154 0.62 -0.29 -16.74
CA GLY A 154 -0.71 -0.09 -17.33
C GLY A 154 -1.86 -0.54 -16.43
N SER A 155 -1.61 -0.85 -15.16
CA SER A 155 -2.67 -1.21 -14.23
C SER A 155 -3.49 0.01 -13.82
N THR A 156 -4.80 -0.11 -13.98
CA THR A 156 -5.78 0.89 -13.54
C THR A 156 -6.23 0.69 -12.10
N ASN A 157 -5.88 -0.45 -11.48
CA ASN A 157 -6.23 -0.74 -10.08
C ASN A 157 -5.08 -1.54 -9.42
N PRO A 158 -4.33 -0.93 -8.47
CA PRO A 158 -3.19 -1.58 -7.84
C PRO A 158 -3.54 -2.84 -7.01
N SER A 159 -4.78 -2.99 -6.56
CA SER A 159 -5.23 -4.15 -5.78
C SER A 159 -5.61 -5.37 -6.65
N THR A 160 -5.52 -5.26 -7.98
CA THR A 160 -5.90 -6.35 -8.90
C THR A 160 -4.75 -7.23 -9.38
N LEU A 161 -3.52 -6.97 -8.93
CA LEU A 161 -2.32 -7.71 -9.33
C LEU A 161 -2.47 -9.21 -9.04
N ARG A 162 -2.25 -10.07 -10.05
CA ARG A 162 -2.44 -11.52 -9.91
C ARG A 162 -1.13 -12.28 -9.90
N VAL A 163 -1.08 -13.33 -9.07
CA VAL A 163 0.02 -14.30 -9.11
C VAL A 163 0.12 -14.91 -10.51
N GLY A 164 1.34 -15.00 -11.02
CA GLY A 164 1.65 -15.48 -12.38
C GLY A 164 1.60 -14.39 -13.45
N GLU A 165 1.08 -13.19 -13.14
CA GLU A 165 1.10 -12.06 -14.07
C GLU A 165 2.54 -11.61 -14.35
N VAL A 166 2.84 -11.22 -15.59
CA VAL A 166 4.15 -10.70 -15.96
C VAL A 166 4.13 -9.17 -15.89
N VAL A 167 4.86 -8.62 -14.93
CA VAL A 167 5.04 -7.17 -14.77
C VAL A 167 6.44 -6.73 -15.18
N ARG A 168 6.56 -5.47 -15.56
CA ARG A 168 7.79 -4.74 -15.81
C ARG A 168 8.22 -4.01 -14.54
N LEU A 169 9.42 -4.34 -14.08
CA LEU A 169 10.08 -3.67 -12.96
C LEU A 169 11.14 -2.72 -13.52
N PRO A 170 11.03 -1.40 -13.26
CA PRO A 170 12.03 -0.42 -13.67
C PRO A 170 13.41 -0.76 -13.09
N ARG A 171 14.44 -0.64 -13.91
CA ARG A 171 15.82 -0.62 -13.44
C ARG A 171 16.11 0.83 -13.12
N MET A 172 16.01 1.22 -11.86
CA MET A 172 16.48 2.54 -11.46
C MET A 172 17.92 2.66 -11.95
N ALA A 173 18.19 3.63 -12.83
CA ALA A 173 19.56 3.95 -13.21
C ALA A 173 20.27 4.22 -11.89
N SER A 174 21.28 3.40 -11.56
CA SER A 174 22.14 3.65 -10.41
C SER A 174 22.57 5.10 -10.51
N ARG A 175 22.05 5.97 -9.63
CA ARG A 175 22.52 7.33 -9.53
C ARG A 175 24.02 7.20 -9.23
N GLY A 176 24.84 7.62 -10.20
CA GLY A 176 26.17 7.08 -10.41
C GLY A 176 27.06 7.06 -9.18
N ALA A 177 27.94 6.06 -9.16
CA ALA A 177 29.22 6.14 -8.50
C ALA A 177 29.92 7.46 -8.91
N ALA A 178 29.83 8.46 -8.04
CA ALA A 178 30.64 9.67 -8.05
C ALA A 178 30.44 10.42 -6.72
N SER A 179 31.00 9.87 -5.65
CA SER A 179 31.68 10.72 -4.68
C SER A 179 33.09 10.20 -4.58
N ASN A 180 33.99 10.90 -5.25
CA ASN A 180 35.43 10.75 -5.09
C ASN A 180 35.77 10.87 -3.60
N SER A 181 36.34 9.80 -3.05
CA SER A 181 37.30 9.88 -1.95
C SER A 181 38.57 9.19 -2.41
N THR A 182 39.23 9.77 -3.41
CA THR A 182 40.67 9.62 -3.60
C THR A 182 41.38 10.30 -2.44
N SER A 183 41.80 9.53 -1.44
CA SER A 183 43.01 9.83 -0.67
C SER A 183 43.94 8.64 -0.84
N THR A 184 44.79 8.79 -1.85
CA THR A 184 45.88 7.91 -2.26
C THR A 184 47.02 7.97 -1.24
N HIS A 185 47.35 6.81 -0.69
CA HIS A 185 48.67 6.34 -0.26
C HIS A 185 49.34 6.90 1.01
N GLY A 186 49.44 6.00 2.00
CA GLY A 186 50.52 5.92 2.96
C GLY A 186 50.72 4.45 3.34
N ASN A 187 51.65 3.79 2.67
CA ASN A 187 52.11 2.44 3.01
C ASN A 187 52.83 2.47 4.36
N ALA A 188 52.36 1.70 5.35
CA ALA A 188 53.13 1.35 6.53
C ALA A 188 52.79 -0.09 6.94
N LYS A 189 53.71 -0.96 6.54
CA LYS A 189 53.93 -2.31 7.03
C LYS A 189 54.08 -2.30 8.55
N GLU A 190 53.01 -2.59 9.29
CA GLU A 190 53.11 -3.05 10.67
C GLU A 190 52.06 -4.15 10.92
N THR A 191 52.54 -5.38 10.88
CA THR A 191 51.97 -6.48 11.67
C THR A 191 51.98 -6.08 13.15
N PRO A 192 50.87 -6.32 13.85
CA PRO A 192 51.01 -7.05 15.10
C PRO A 192 50.04 -8.23 15.14
N THR A 193 50.63 -9.40 15.35
CA THR A 193 50.03 -10.59 15.92
C THR A 193 49.08 -10.23 17.06
N ILE A 194 47.78 -10.39 16.85
CA ILE A 194 46.83 -10.56 17.96
C ILE A 194 46.39 -12.01 17.92
N VAL A 195 46.88 -12.72 18.93
CA VAL A 195 46.54 -14.08 19.30
C VAL A 195 45.02 -14.23 19.32
N VAL A 196 44.48 -15.04 18.43
CA VAL A 196 43.11 -15.55 18.54
C VAL A 196 43.12 -16.63 19.61
N THR A 197 42.77 -16.27 20.83
CA THR A 197 42.17 -17.21 21.78
C THR A 197 40.66 -17.24 21.50
N PRO A 198 40.05 -18.41 21.24
CA PRO A 198 38.60 -18.52 21.21
C PRO A 198 38.11 -18.54 22.66
N ALA A 199 37.77 -17.37 23.21
CA ALA A 199 37.04 -17.31 24.46
C ALA A 199 35.58 -17.64 24.19
N THR A 200 35.28 -18.93 24.31
CA THR A 200 33.96 -19.44 24.71
C THR A 200 33.58 -18.75 26.02
N SER A 201 32.63 -17.82 25.99
CA SER A 201 31.93 -17.35 27.19
C SER A 201 30.57 -18.03 27.26
N GLN A 202 30.60 -19.33 27.57
CA GLN A 202 29.53 -20.02 28.28
C GLN A 202 29.90 -19.96 29.76
N ASP A 203 29.55 -18.87 30.45
CA ASP A 203 29.06 -18.91 31.83
C ASP A 203 28.70 -17.49 32.29
N ALA A 204 27.42 -17.17 32.29
CA ALA A 204 26.86 -16.11 33.10
C ALA A 204 25.48 -16.61 33.55
N SER A 205 25.33 -16.84 34.85
CA SER A 205 24.05 -17.18 35.47
C SER A 205 23.00 -16.10 35.18
N PRO A 206 21.69 -16.45 35.11
CA PRO A 206 20.69 -15.70 34.34
C PRO A 206 20.05 -14.51 35.08
N SER A 207 20.59 -14.05 36.20
CA SER A 207 19.82 -13.24 37.17
C SER A 207 19.94 -11.73 37.04
N ASP A 208 20.86 -11.18 36.22
CA ASP A 208 21.04 -9.73 36.05
C ASP A 208 21.09 -9.27 34.57
N GLU A 209 20.66 -10.12 33.63
CA GLU A 209 20.64 -9.77 32.21
C GLU A 209 19.56 -8.70 31.94
N SER A 210 19.97 -7.55 31.36
CA SER A 210 19.00 -6.52 30.95
C SER A 210 18.06 -7.06 29.86
N PRO A 211 16.79 -6.60 29.78
CA PRO A 211 15.85 -7.06 28.76
C PRO A 211 16.39 -6.93 27.34
N ALA A 212 17.13 -5.86 27.04
CA ALA A 212 17.77 -5.65 25.74
C ALA A 212 18.83 -6.71 25.42
N MET A 213 19.66 -7.11 26.40
CA MET A 213 20.65 -8.18 26.23
C MET A 213 19.95 -9.53 25.99
N LYS A 214 18.89 -9.80 26.76
CA LYS A 214 18.08 -11.02 26.61
C LYS A 214 17.44 -11.11 25.23
N ALA A 215 16.87 -10.01 24.74
CA ALA A 215 16.28 -9.95 23.41
C ALA A 215 17.33 -10.18 22.31
N GLN A 216 18.53 -9.59 22.44
CA GLN A 216 19.63 -9.81 21.50
C GLN A 216 20.11 -11.26 21.50
N ARG A 217 20.23 -11.90 22.67
CA ARG A 217 20.60 -13.32 22.78
C ARG A 217 19.56 -14.23 22.13
N LEU A 218 18.28 -14.03 22.44
CA LEU A 218 17.17 -14.79 21.83
C LEU A 218 17.15 -14.63 20.30
N GLN A 219 17.43 -13.43 19.81
CA GLN A 219 17.54 -13.18 18.38
C GLN A 219 18.73 -13.91 17.76
N ALA A 220 19.90 -13.91 18.41
CA ALA A 220 21.06 -14.67 17.95
C ALA A 220 20.76 -16.18 17.91
N GLU A 221 20.09 -16.72 18.93
CA GLU A 221 19.64 -18.12 18.95
C GLU A 221 18.67 -18.45 17.81
N SER A 222 17.71 -17.55 17.52
CA SER A 222 16.84 -17.67 16.34
C SER A 222 17.66 -17.80 15.05
N THR A 223 18.69 -16.94 14.86
CA THR A 223 19.52 -17.01 13.65
C THR A 223 20.31 -18.31 13.55
N ALA A 224 20.84 -18.83 14.66
CA ALA A 224 21.56 -20.09 14.70
C ALA A 224 20.64 -21.28 14.37
N LEU A 225 19.40 -21.27 14.88
CA LEU A 225 18.39 -22.29 14.57
C LEU A 225 17.99 -22.28 13.09
N LEU A 226 17.88 -21.09 12.49
CA LEU A 226 17.60 -20.96 11.06
C LEU A 226 18.74 -21.54 10.21
N GLN A 227 20.00 -21.30 10.57
CA GLN A 227 21.17 -21.89 9.91
C GLN A 227 21.21 -23.42 10.03
N GLN A 228 20.65 -23.98 11.11
CA GLN A 228 20.47 -25.42 11.30
C GLN A 228 19.24 -25.98 10.55
N GLY A 229 18.51 -25.16 9.79
CA GLY A 229 17.28 -25.55 9.09
C GLY A 229 16.05 -25.68 10.00
N LYS A 230 16.16 -25.37 11.30
CA LYS A 230 15.08 -25.50 12.29
C LYS A 230 14.21 -24.24 12.33
N LYS A 231 13.51 -24.01 11.22
CA LYS A 231 12.76 -22.76 10.98
C LYS A 231 11.69 -22.46 12.05
N ASP A 232 10.93 -23.46 12.50
CA ASP A 232 9.86 -23.25 13.48
C ASP A 232 10.42 -22.82 14.83
N GLN A 233 11.52 -23.45 15.27
CA GLN A 233 12.20 -23.07 16.52
C GLN A 233 12.82 -21.67 16.42
N ALA A 234 13.32 -21.29 15.23
CA ALA A 234 13.82 -19.95 14.97
C ALA A 234 12.70 -18.89 15.11
N LEU A 235 11.52 -19.15 14.56
CA LEU A 235 10.35 -18.28 14.71
C LEU A 235 9.96 -18.09 16.18
N THR A 236 9.95 -19.18 16.96
CA THR A 236 9.64 -19.12 18.40
C THR A 236 10.65 -18.25 19.15
N ARG A 237 11.95 -18.42 18.90
CA ARG A 237 12.98 -17.59 19.56
C ARG A 237 12.91 -16.13 19.14
N LEU A 238 12.55 -15.86 17.89
CA LEU A 238 12.33 -14.49 17.42
C LEU A 238 11.09 -13.84 18.04
N ASP A 239 9.99 -14.60 18.21
CA ASP A 239 8.80 -14.16 18.94
C ASP A 239 9.13 -13.79 20.40
N GLU A 240 9.87 -14.64 21.10
CA GLU A 240 10.33 -14.36 22.45
C GLU A 240 11.19 -13.09 22.50
N ALA A 241 12.14 -12.92 21.56
CA ALA A 241 12.97 -11.73 21.47
C ALA A 241 12.14 -10.44 21.33
N LEU A 242 11.15 -10.44 20.43
CA LEU A 242 10.28 -9.28 20.18
C LEU A 242 9.23 -9.05 21.26
N THR A 243 8.95 -10.06 22.09
CA THR A 243 8.16 -9.89 23.31
C THR A 243 8.95 -9.09 24.35
N VAL A 244 10.24 -9.39 24.48
CA VAL A 244 11.13 -8.75 25.46
C VAL A 244 11.49 -7.34 25.02
N ASP A 245 11.87 -7.15 23.76
CA ASP A 245 12.18 -5.85 23.16
C ASP A 245 11.71 -5.80 21.70
N PRO A 246 10.60 -5.10 21.40
CA PRO A 246 10.09 -4.92 20.04
C PRO A 246 11.08 -4.22 19.10
N HIS A 247 11.97 -3.38 19.64
CA HIS A 247 12.93 -2.58 18.91
C HIS A 247 14.33 -3.20 18.84
N VAL A 248 14.47 -4.46 19.28
CA VAL A 248 15.74 -5.19 19.20
C VAL A 248 16.28 -5.13 17.77
N LYS A 249 17.54 -4.67 17.67
CA LYS A 249 18.20 -4.43 16.38
C LYS A 249 18.15 -5.69 15.53
N PRO A 250 17.67 -5.62 14.27
CA PRO A 250 17.58 -6.80 13.41
C PRO A 250 18.97 -7.39 13.12
N ALA A 251 19.35 -8.43 13.86
CA ALA A 251 20.36 -9.40 13.51
C ALA A 251 19.68 -10.62 12.88
N GLY A 252 20.13 -11.04 11.69
CA GLY A 252 19.58 -12.21 10.99
C GLY A 252 18.74 -11.92 9.75
N ASP A 253 17.91 -12.90 9.39
CA ASP A 253 17.14 -12.88 8.15
C ASP A 253 15.88 -12.00 8.28
N PRO A 254 15.77 -10.89 7.49
CA PRO A 254 14.58 -10.04 7.49
C PRO A 254 13.31 -10.79 7.03
N ALA A 255 13.44 -11.86 6.23
CA ALA A 255 12.31 -12.66 5.79
C ALA A 255 11.65 -13.42 6.96
N LEU A 256 12.44 -13.89 7.92
CA LEU A 256 11.92 -14.59 9.10
C LEU A 256 11.09 -13.64 9.98
N ARG A 257 11.57 -12.40 10.15
CA ARG A 257 10.84 -11.35 10.88
C ARG A 257 9.57 -10.96 10.16
N ALA A 258 9.62 -10.76 8.84
CA ALA A 258 8.43 -10.47 8.04
C ALA A 258 7.39 -11.59 8.11
N GLN A 259 7.82 -12.85 8.08
CA GLN A 259 6.93 -14.00 8.24
C GLN A 259 6.25 -14.02 9.61
N LEU A 260 6.98 -13.72 10.68
CA LEU A 260 6.42 -13.63 12.02
C LEU A 260 5.37 -12.51 12.15
N LEU A 261 5.62 -11.35 11.55
CA LEU A 261 4.63 -10.26 11.53
C LEU A 261 3.38 -10.63 10.70
N SER A 262 3.54 -11.37 9.60
CA SER A 262 2.42 -11.91 8.81
C SER A 262 1.56 -12.86 9.64
N SER A 263 2.18 -13.78 10.40
CA SER A 263 1.41 -14.73 11.21
C SER A 263 0.63 -14.05 12.34
N TYR A 264 1.17 -12.98 12.93
CA TYR A 264 0.42 -12.13 13.85
C TYR A 264 -0.77 -11.45 13.17
N HIS A 265 -0.57 -10.91 11.96
CA HIS A 265 -1.64 -10.25 11.21
C HIS A 265 -2.78 -11.23 10.89
N GLU A 266 -2.45 -12.43 10.39
CA GLU A 266 -3.41 -13.48 10.07
C GLU A 266 -4.23 -13.90 11.30
N ARG A 267 -3.56 -14.15 12.44
CA ARG A 267 -4.24 -14.48 13.69
C ARG A 267 -5.14 -13.35 14.19
N ALA A 268 -4.70 -12.09 14.06
CA ALA A 268 -5.49 -10.93 14.42
C ALA A 268 -6.74 -10.78 13.55
N VAL A 269 -6.66 -11.07 12.26
CA VAL A 269 -7.81 -11.07 11.35
C VAL A 269 -8.84 -12.14 11.74
N VAL A 270 -8.40 -13.34 12.13
CA VAL A 270 -9.31 -14.38 12.64
C VAL A 270 -10.03 -13.89 13.90
N LEU A 271 -9.29 -13.35 14.87
CA LEU A 271 -9.85 -12.80 16.11
C LEU A 271 -10.84 -11.65 15.86
N TYR A 272 -10.54 -10.79 14.88
CA TYR A 272 -11.42 -9.71 14.49
C TYR A 272 -12.74 -10.21 13.90
N ARG A 273 -12.70 -11.24 13.04
CA ARG A 273 -13.91 -11.90 12.49
C ARG A 273 -14.74 -12.56 13.58
N ASP A 274 -14.08 -13.08 14.62
CA ASP A 274 -14.71 -13.65 15.81
C ASP A 274 -15.18 -12.59 16.82
N GLN A 275 -15.11 -11.29 16.48
CA GLN A 275 -15.42 -10.15 17.35
C GLN A 275 -14.62 -10.09 18.66
N LYS A 276 -13.49 -10.81 18.73
CA LYS A 276 -12.52 -10.73 19.84
C LYS A 276 -11.62 -9.51 19.63
N LEU A 277 -12.21 -8.32 19.66
CA LEU A 277 -11.58 -7.08 19.24
C LEU A 277 -10.34 -6.72 20.07
N ASP A 278 -10.39 -6.90 21.38
CA ASP A 278 -9.23 -6.62 22.26
C ASP A 278 -8.00 -7.46 21.88
N GLN A 279 -8.21 -8.76 21.63
CA GLN A 279 -7.13 -9.68 21.26
C GLN A 279 -6.58 -9.36 19.87
N ALA A 280 -7.45 -8.97 18.93
CA ALA A 280 -7.04 -8.54 17.60
C ALA A 280 -6.22 -7.23 17.64
N ILE A 281 -6.70 -6.23 18.39
CA ILE A 281 -6.00 -4.94 18.59
C ILE A 281 -4.62 -5.17 19.21
N ALA A 282 -4.52 -6.01 20.25
CA ALA A 282 -3.25 -6.30 20.90
C ALA A 282 -2.21 -6.92 19.94
N LEU A 283 -2.63 -7.79 19.02
CA LEU A 283 -1.73 -8.36 18.01
C LEU A 283 -1.28 -7.31 16.99
N TRP A 284 -2.18 -6.43 16.53
CA TRP A 284 -1.77 -5.35 15.62
C TRP A 284 -0.89 -4.31 16.32
N ASP A 285 -1.15 -3.99 17.59
CA ASP A 285 -0.26 -3.16 18.41
C ASP A 285 1.14 -3.76 18.51
N ARG A 286 1.22 -5.07 18.72
CA ARG A 286 2.50 -5.79 18.75
C ARG A 286 3.25 -5.72 17.43
N ILE A 287 2.55 -5.81 16.30
CA ILE A 287 3.15 -5.62 14.97
C ILE A 287 3.67 -4.19 14.82
N LEU A 288 2.88 -3.19 15.20
CA LEU A 288 3.23 -1.78 15.04
C LEU A 288 4.35 -1.31 15.99
N ALA A 289 4.51 -1.98 17.14
CA ALA A 289 5.67 -1.78 18.00
C ALA A 289 6.98 -2.21 17.32
N VAL A 290 6.92 -3.23 16.45
CA VAL A 290 8.07 -3.74 15.71
C VAL A 290 8.29 -2.98 14.41
N ASP A 291 7.23 -2.79 13.64
CA ASP A 291 7.20 -2.08 12.37
C ASP A 291 6.03 -1.09 12.34
N PRO A 292 6.26 0.18 12.73
CA PRO A 292 5.23 1.21 12.71
C PRO A 292 4.65 1.48 11.31
N SER A 293 5.33 1.04 10.25
CA SER A 293 4.91 1.22 8.85
C SER A 293 4.15 0.03 8.28
N TYR A 294 3.86 -1.00 9.08
CA TYR A 294 3.13 -2.19 8.64
C TYR A 294 1.66 -1.87 8.32
N GLU A 295 1.39 -1.52 7.05
CA GLU A 295 0.10 -0.99 6.59
C GLU A 295 -1.13 -1.81 6.99
N PRO A 296 -1.14 -3.17 6.88
CA PRO A 296 -2.31 -3.94 7.27
C PRO A 296 -2.67 -3.77 8.75
N ALA A 297 -1.67 -3.72 9.65
CA ALA A 297 -1.92 -3.55 11.08
C ALA A 297 -2.50 -2.17 11.40
N VAL A 298 -2.00 -1.10 10.76
CA VAL A 298 -2.55 0.27 10.92
C VAL A 298 -4.03 0.30 10.55
N ILE A 299 -4.37 -0.25 9.37
CA ILE A 299 -5.74 -0.18 8.82
C ILE A 299 -6.71 -1.01 9.68
N TYR A 300 -6.37 -2.27 9.95
CA TYR A 300 -7.27 -3.17 10.64
C TYR A 300 -7.43 -2.81 12.13
N ARG A 301 -6.36 -2.34 12.78
CA ARG A 301 -6.44 -1.82 14.15
C ARG A 301 -7.41 -0.66 14.27
N ALA A 302 -7.33 0.32 13.37
CA ALA A 302 -8.25 1.46 13.37
C ALA A 302 -9.71 1.01 13.19
N ARG A 303 -9.96 0.03 12.31
CA ARG A 303 -11.30 -0.55 12.11
C ARG A 303 -11.82 -1.26 13.36
N ALA A 304 -10.96 -2.00 14.06
CA ALA A 304 -11.34 -2.71 15.27
C ALA A 304 -11.66 -1.77 16.44
N ILE A 305 -10.89 -0.70 16.63
CA ILE A 305 -11.17 0.33 17.64
C ILE A 305 -12.52 0.99 17.36
N GLU A 306 -12.79 1.36 16.11
CA GLU A 306 -14.08 1.98 15.74
C GLU A 306 -15.25 1.02 15.96
N LEU A 307 -15.10 -0.25 15.62
CA LEU A 307 -16.12 -1.26 15.87
C LEU A 307 -16.37 -1.44 17.38
N GLN A 308 -15.31 -1.52 18.18
CA GLN A 308 -15.40 -1.63 19.63
C GLN A 308 -16.13 -0.44 20.25
N ARG A 309 -15.80 0.77 19.82
CA ARG A 309 -16.47 2.01 20.26
C ARG A 309 -17.98 1.96 20.00
N ARG A 310 -18.40 1.47 18.82
CA ARG A 310 -19.82 1.33 18.48
C ARG A 310 -20.53 0.31 19.36
N LEU A 311 -19.90 -0.83 19.63
CA LEU A 311 -20.47 -1.87 20.49
C LEU A 311 -20.65 -1.39 21.94
N ASN A 312 -19.75 -0.53 22.42
CA ASN A 312 -19.84 0.05 23.77
C ASN A 312 -20.91 1.16 23.92
N GLN A 313 -21.55 1.58 22.82
CA GLN A 313 -22.58 2.63 22.81
C GLN A 313 -24.01 2.06 22.74
N ILE A 314 -24.15 0.74 22.74
CA ILE A 314 -25.41 0.00 22.68
C ILE A 314 -25.67 -0.59 24.08
#